data_AF-A0A7C8YCD6-F1
#
_entry.id   AF-A0A7C8YCD6-F1
#
_cell.length_a   1.000
_cell.length_b   1.000
_cell.length_c   1.000
_cell.angle_alpha   90.00
_cell.angle_beta   90.00
_cell.angle_gamma   90.00
#
_symmetry.space_group_name_H-M   'P 1'
#
loop_
_entity.id
_entity.type
_entity.pdbx_description
1 polymer ?
#
loop_
_entity_poly.entity_id
_entity_poly.type
_entity_poly.pdbx_seq_one_letter_code
_entity_poly.pdbx_strand_id
1 'polypeptide(L)'
;DRDGRPPSKRMLFEETRKRKEGRNYKKSYEDTFNKIEKMKELEALHEAGLSESDEDPFDKVMETNKKKRMQLHGRVSLKTLKENGIREQGGGKSVVLPQEYVDAMKSSLQAEMQKDFEIQKEKMALEMKQQFEDEKG
;
A
#
# COMPACT_ATOMS: atom_id res chain seq x y z
N ASP A 1 -8.65 33.61 15.28
CA ASP A 1 -8.25 33.29 13.90
C ASP A 1 -9.14 32.21 13.33
N ARG A 2 -10.11 32.55 12.46
CA ARG A 2 -11.02 31.57 11.83
C ARG A 2 -11.47 32.06 10.45
N ASP A 3 -10.56 32.05 9.49
CA ASP A 3 -10.90 32.22 8.06
C ASP A 3 -11.50 30.95 7.44
N GLY A 4 -12.11 30.07 8.25
CA GLY A 4 -12.60 28.75 7.82
C GLY A 4 -11.52 27.77 7.36
N ARG A 5 -10.24 28.19 7.31
CA ARG A 5 -9.11 27.35 6.92
C ARG A 5 -8.79 26.33 8.02
N PRO A 6 -8.60 25.04 7.68
CA PRO A 6 -8.13 24.07 8.66
C PRO A 6 -6.74 24.46 9.20
N PRO A 7 -6.45 24.19 10.49
CA PRO A 7 -5.16 24.50 11.08
C PRO A 7 -4.04 23.70 10.40
N SER A 8 -2.85 24.29 10.30
CA SER A 8 -1.67 23.60 9.76
C SER A 8 -1.22 22.46 10.69
N LYS A 9 -0.47 21.50 10.16
CA LYS A 9 0.08 20.39 10.96
C LYS A 9 0.98 20.88 12.09
N ARG A 10 1.76 21.93 11.84
CA ARG A 10 2.58 22.59 12.88
C ARG A 10 1.71 23.15 14.00
N MET A 11 0.64 23.88 13.67
CA MET A 11 -0.27 24.44 14.67
C MET A 11 -0.90 23.33 15.54
N LEU A 12 -1.38 22.27 14.90
CA LEU A 12 -1.92 21.09 15.60
C LEU A 12 -0.88 20.44 16.52
N PHE A 13 0.38 20.34 16.08
CA PHE A 13 1.46 19.79 16.91
C PHE A 13 1.76 20.67 18.13
N GLU A 14 1.92 21.98 17.94
CA GLU A 14 2.16 22.93 19.03
C GLU A 14 1.02 22.91 20.06
N GLU A 15 -0.23 22.90 19.59
CA GLU A 15 -1.41 22.84 20.45
C GLU A 15 -1.47 21.53 21.25
N THR A 16 -1.25 20.38 20.61
CA THR A 16 -1.27 19.07 21.29
C THR A 16 -0.10 18.86 22.25
N ARG A 17 0.98 19.62 22.10
CA ARG A 17 2.16 19.56 22.97
C ARG A 17 2.17 20.61 24.08
N LYS A 18 1.21 21.54 24.06
CA LYS A 18 1.06 22.58 25.08
C LYS A 18 0.94 21.95 26.48
N ARG A 19 1.83 22.34 27.37
CA ARG A 19 1.81 21.90 28.77
C ARG A 19 0.80 22.74 29.57
N LYS A 20 0.18 22.10 30.55
CA LYS A 20 -0.68 22.77 31.53
C LYS A 20 0.19 23.28 32.66
N GLU A 21 -0.07 24.51 33.07
CA GLU A 21 0.55 25.11 34.24
C GLU A 21 0.24 24.27 35.49
N GLY A 22 1.19 24.24 36.43
CA GLY A 22 1.06 23.48 37.68
C GLY A 22 1.20 21.96 37.55
N ARG A 23 1.55 21.42 36.37
CA ARG A 23 1.81 19.98 36.19
C ARG A 23 3.29 19.67 36.07
N ASN A 24 3.73 18.65 36.82
CA ASN A 24 5.06 18.08 36.68
C ASN A 24 5.07 17.03 35.56
N TYR A 25 5.96 17.22 34.59
CA TYR A 25 6.10 16.32 33.45
C TYR A 25 7.38 15.50 33.57
N LYS A 26 7.30 14.20 33.27
CA LYS A 26 8.46 13.29 33.36
C LYS A 26 9.58 13.60 32.36
N LYS A 27 9.27 14.26 31.24
CA LYS A 27 10.22 14.56 30.17
C LYS A 27 10.43 16.07 30.07
N SER A 28 11.64 16.49 29.67
CA SER A 28 11.93 17.87 29.32
C SER A 28 11.07 18.35 28.13
N TYR A 29 10.82 19.65 28.04
CA TYR A 29 10.12 20.26 26.91
C TYR A 29 11.07 20.63 25.75
N GLU A 30 12.39 20.59 25.97
CA GLU A 30 13.42 21.02 25.02
C GLU A 30 13.28 20.36 23.64
N ASP A 31 13.10 19.04 23.57
CA ASP A 31 12.91 18.34 22.28
C ASP A 31 11.68 18.85 21.52
N THR A 32 10.59 19.14 22.24
CA THR A 32 9.39 19.69 21.61
C THR A 32 9.61 21.13 21.17
N PHE A 33 10.27 21.94 22.00
CA PHE A 33 10.61 23.31 21.68
C PHE A 33 11.46 23.39 20.42
N ASN A 34 12.57 22.64 20.36
CA ASN A 34 13.47 22.59 19.22
C ASN A 34 12.76 22.13 17.94
N LYS A 35 11.80 21.20 18.04
CA LYS A 35 10.99 20.76 16.89
C LYS A 35 10.07 21.86 16.39
N ILE A 36 9.40 22.58 17.29
CA ILE A 36 8.52 23.69 16.92
C ILE A 36 9.33 24.81 16.27
N GLU A 37 10.50 25.12 16.80
CA GLU A 37 11.41 26.14 16.25
C GLU A 37 11.86 25.78 14.83
N LYS A 38 12.37 24.56 14.61
CA LYS A 38 12.71 24.07 13.26
C LYS A 38 11.55 24.11 12.27
N MET A 39 10.34 23.78 12.73
CA MET A 39 9.14 23.87 11.86
C MET A 39 8.84 25.32 11.48
N LYS A 40 9.04 26.29 12.38
CA LYS A 40 8.86 27.73 12.09
C LYS A 40 9.90 28.25 11.11
N GLU A 41 11.16 27.85 11.28
CA GLU A 41 12.24 28.21 10.34
C GLU A 41 11.94 27.72 8.93
N LEU A 42 11.51 26.46 8.79
CA LEU A 42 11.14 25.89 7.50
C LEU A 42 9.91 26.58 6.89
N GLU A 43 8.89 26.90 7.70
CA GLU A 43 7.72 27.64 7.22
C GLU A 43 8.11 29.04 6.70
N ALA A 44 8.99 29.74 7.41
CA ALA A 44 9.52 31.03 6.97
C ALA A 44 10.32 30.93 5.66
N LEU A 45 11.13 29.87 5.49
CA LEU A 45 11.84 29.62 4.24
C LEU A 45 10.89 29.32 3.07
N HIS A 46 9.79 28.60 3.33
CA HIS A 46 8.75 28.34 2.33
C HIS A 46 8.04 29.63 1.90
N GLU A 47 7.65 30.47 2.86
CA GLU A 47 7.01 31.77 2.59
C GLU A 47 7.94 32.73 1.82
N ALA A 48 9.24 32.66 2.08
CA ALA A 48 10.26 33.43 1.36
C ALA A 48 10.62 32.86 -0.02
N GLY A 49 10.08 31.69 -0.40
CA GLY A 49 10.42 31.00 -1.66
C GLY A 49 11.86 30.48 -1.74
N LEU A 50 12.55 30.36 -0.59
CA LEU A 50 13.93 29.89 -0.48
C LEU A 50 14.01 28.39 -0.11
N SER A 51 12.87 27.72 -0.02
CA SER A 51 12.84 26.29 0.25
C SER A 51 13.17 25.48 -1.00
N GLU A 52 14.08 24.53 -0.87
CA GLU A 52 14.39 23.54 -1.91
C GLU A 52 13.32 22.44 -2.03
N SER A 53 12.38 22.35 -1.07
CA SER A 53 11.41 21.25 -0.98
C SER A 53 10.00 21.73 -0.67
N ASP A 54 9.01 21.32 -1.45
CA ASP A 54 7.58 21.60 -1.19
C ASP A 54 6.98 20.75 -0.04
N GLU A 55 7.80 20.02 0.71
CA GLU A 55 7.33 19.15 1.80
C GLU A 55 6.84 19.95 3.01
N ASP A 56 5.78 19.48 3.68
CA ASP A 56 5.26 20.12 4.89
C ASP A 56 6.37 20.18 5.99
N PRO A 57 6.64 21.35 6.59
CA PRO A 57 7.64 21.51 7.65
C PRO A 57 7.51 20.48 8.78
N PHE A 58 6.28 20.12 9.14
CA PHE A 58 6.01 19.09 10.14
C PHE A 58 6.51 17.73 9.69
N ASP A 59 6.22 17.31 8.45
CA ASP A 59 6.60 15.98 7.95
C ASP A 59 8.13 15.84 7.83
N LYS A 60 8.81 16.95 7.48
CA LYS A 60 10.27 17.05 7.39
C LYS A 60 10.93 16.95 8.77
N VAL A 61 10.47 17.72 9.76
CA VAL A 61 11.04 17.72 11.12
C VAL A 61 10.70 16.45 11.89
N MET A 62 9.51 15.91 11.67
CA MET A 62 9.09 14.67 12.33
C MET A 62 9.68 13.43 11.67
N GLU A 63 10.56 13.63 10.67
CA GLU A 63 11.22 12.63 9.84
C GLU A 63 10.30 11.44 9.72
N THR A 64 9.25 11.58 8.90
CA THR A 64 8.16 10.61 8.77
C THR A 64 8.66 9.24 9.17
N ASN A 65 8.18 8.72 10.31
CA ASN A 65 8.47 7.37 10.75
C ASN A 65 7.96 6.42 9.65
N LYS A 66 8.70 6.30 8.55
CA LYS A 66 8.55 5.37 7.44
C LYS A 66 9.05 4.00 7.88
N LYS A 67 9.12 3.74 9.20
CA LYS A 67 8.89 2.40 9.73
C LYS A 67 7.49 2.03 9.25
N LYS A 68 7.46 1.30 8.13
CA LYS A 68 6.29 0.72 7.45
C LYS A 68 5.15 0.65 8.45
N ARG A 69 4.16 1.53 8.32
CA ARG A 69 3.00 1.57 9.22
C ARG A 69 2.48 0.14 9.32
N MET A 70 2.71 -0.52 10.44
CA MET A 70 2.05 -1.79 10.72
C MET A 70 0.58 -1.43 10.83
N GLN A 71 -0.20 -1.83 9.84
CA GLN A 71 -1.64 -1.67 9.86
C GLN A 71 -2.12 -2.47 11.07
N LEU A 72 -2.65 -1.76 12.08
CA LEU A 72 -3.18 -2.39 13.28
C LEU A 72 -4.50 -3.06 12.87
N HIS A 73 -4.41 -4.31 12.42
CA HIS A 73 -5.57 -5.15 12.24
C HIS A 73 -6.09 -5.56 13.62
N GLY A 74 -7.38 -5.40 13.86
CA GLY A 74 -8.00 -5.68 15.15
C GLY A 74 -7.70 -7.11 15.65
N ARG A 75 -7.44 -7.18 16.96
CA ARG A 75 -7.14 -8.36 17.81
C ARG A 75 -5.85 -9.13 17.46
N VAL A 76 -4.84 -8.89 18.30
CA VAL A 76 -3.60 -9.65 18.50
C VAL A 76 -2.41 -9.20 17.64
N SER A 77 -1.40 -8.69 18.35
CA SER A 77 -0.08 -8.36 17.85
C SER A 77 0.52 -9.55 17.06
N LEU A 78 0.85 -9.34 15.78
CA LEU A 78 1.56 -10.27 14.89
C LEU A 78 2.90 -10.85 15.42
N LYS A 79 3.33 -10.46 16.63
CA LYS A 79 4.51 -11.02 17.29
C LYS A 79 4.34 -12.49 17.64
N THR A 80 3.14 -12.95 17.95
CA THR A 80 2.87 -14.36 18.32
C THR A 80 2.58 -15.28 17.12
N LEU A 81 2.33 -14.74 15.93
CA LEU A 81 2.04 -15.55 14.73
C LEU A 81 3.28 -16.17 14.10
N LYS A 82 4.46 -15.53 14.24
CA LYS A 82 5.73 -16.06 13.73
C LYS A 82 6.26 -17.24 14.55
N GLU A 83 5.94 -17.30 15.84
CA GLU A 83 6.29 -18.43 16.71
C GLU A 83 5.53 -19.70 16.35
N ASN A 84 4.32 -19.57 15.78
CA ASN A 84 3.46 -20.71 15.45
C ASN A 84 3.62 -21.23 13.99
N GLY A 85 4.71 -20.86 13.30
CA GLY A 85 5.07 -21.46 12.01
C GLY A 85 4.14 -21.13 10.82
N ILE A 86 3.22 -20.17 10.95
CA ILE A 86 2.36 -19.75 9.83
C ILE A 86 3.19 -18.87 8.90
N ARG A 87 3.77 -19.51 7.87
CA ARG A 87 4.39 -18.81 6.74
C ARG A 87 3.31 -18.00 6.03
N GLU A 88 3.56 -16.69 5.86
CA GLU A 88 2.80 -15.86 4.93
C GLU A 88 2.96 -16.42 3.52
N GLN A 89 2.01 -17.24 3.07
CA GLN A 89 1.82 -17.48 1.65
C GLN A 89 0.88 -16.41 1.11
N GLY A 90 1.41 -15.52 0.28
CA GLY A 90 0.67 -14.67 -0.63
C GLY A 90 -0.25 -13.64 0.03
N GLY A 91 0.17 -12.37 0.03
CA GLY A 91 -0.63 -11.22 0.43
C GLY A 91 -1.79 -10.91 -0.53
N GLY A 92 -2.61 -11.90 -0.86
CA GLY A 92 -3.91 -11.73 -1.50
C GLY A 92 -5.00 -11.84 -0.43
N LYS A 93 -5.99 -10.96 -0.45
CA LYS A 93 -7.23 -11.20 0.30
C LYS A 93 -7.84 -12.48 -0.27
N SER A 94 -7.85 -13.57 0.51
CA SER A 94 -8.56 -14.79 0.11
C SER A 94 -10.05 -14.46 0.07
N VAL A 95 -10.60 -14.32 -1.13
CA VAL A 95 -12.03 -14.15 -1.35
C VAL A 95 -12.58 -15.53 -1.64
N VAL A 96 -13.47 -16.01 -0.76
CA VAL A 96 -14.22 -17.24 -1.00
C VAL A 96 -15.30 -16.91 -2.04
N LEU A 97 -15.15 -17.44 -3.24
CA LEU A 97 -16.17 -17.31 -4.29
C LEU A 97 -17.29 -18.35 -4.04
N PRO A 98 -18.57 -18.00 -4.27
CA PRO A 98 -19.64 -18.98 -4.23
C PRO A 98 -19.42 -20.10 -5.24
N GLN A 99 -19.86 -21.31 -4.91
CA GLN A 99 -19.61 -22.53 -5.69
C GLN A 99 -20.06 -22.40 -7.15
N GLU A 100 -21.18 -21.71 -7.39
CA GLU A 100 -21.73 -21.45 -8.73
C GLU A 100 -20.73 -20.75 -9.66
N TYR A 101 -19.97 -19.77 -9.14
CA TYR A 101 -18.95 -19.06 -9.91
C TYR A 101 -17.76 -19.96 -10.24
N VAL A 102 -17.37 -20.83 -9.32
CA VAL A 102 -16.29 -21.80 -9.52
C VAL A 102 -16.67 -22.81 -10.60
N ASP A 103 -17.91 -23.29 -10.58
CA ASP A 103 -18.40 -24.26 -11.54
C ASP A 103 -18.57 -23.64 -12.95
N ALA A 104 -19.03 -22.38 -13.03
CA ALA A 104 -19.06 -21.62 -14.28
C ALA A 104 -17.66 -21.45 -14.89
N MET A 105 -16.67 -21.06 -14.09
CA MET A 105 -15.27 -20.93 -14.55
C MET A 105 -14.67 -22.26 -15.02
N LYS A 106 -14.96 -23.36 -14.32
CA LYS A 106 -14.53 -24.70 -14.75
C LYS A 106 -15.13 -25.09 -16.10
N SER A 107 -16.43 -24.87 -16.27
CA SER A 107 -17.13 -25.21 -17.51
C SER A 107 -16.61 -24.40 -18.69
N SER A 108 -16.35 -23.10 -18.52
CA SER A 108 -15.83 -22.26 -19.60
C SER A 108 -14.43 -22.69 -20.02
N LEU A 109 -13.56 -22.97 -19.04
CA LEU A 109 -12.20 -23.43 -19.31
C LEU A 109 -12.19 -24.78 -20.05
N GLN A 110 -13.07 -25.71 -19.65
CA GLN A 110 -13.16 -27.01 -20.28
C GLN A 110 -13.64 -26.92 -21.74
N ALA A 111 -14.60 -26.04 -22.02
CA ALA A 111 -15.08 -25.80 -23.39
C ALA A 111 -13.98 -25.17 -24.27
N GLU A 112 -13.23 -24.21 -23.74
CA GLU A 112 -12.12 -23.58 -24.46
C GLU A 112 -11.01 -24.60 -24.77
N MET A 113 -10.62 -25.43 -23.81
CA MET A 113 -9.63 -26.50 -24.03
C MET A 113 -10.08 -27.53 -25.07
N GLN A 114 -11.36 -27.88 -25.10
CA GLN A 114 -11.90 -28.81 -26.12
C GLN A 114 -11.82 -28.21 -27.52
N LYS A 115 -12.18 -26.93 -27.65
CA LYS A 115 -12.12 -26.21 -28.92
C LYS A 115 -10.69 -26.11 -29.44
N ASP A 116 -9.73 -25.79 -28.57
CA ASP A 116 -8.31 -25.71 -28.94
C ASP A 116 -7.77 -27.07 -29.39
N PHE A 117 -8.20 -28.16 -28.74
CA PHE A 117 -7.82 -29.51 -29.13
C PHE A 117 -8.36 -29.90 -30.52
N GLU A 118 -9.61 -29.54 -30.82
CA GLU A 118 -10.22 -29.77 -32.14
C GLU A 118 -9.50 -28.99 -33.24
N ILE A 119 -9.19 -27.71 -33.00
CA ILE A 119 -8.43 -26.88 -33.96
C ILE A 119 -7.05 -27.47 -34.23
N GLN A 120 -6.34 -27.94 -33.18
CA GLN A 120 -5.05 -28.58 -33.36
C GLN A 120 -5.15 -29.89 -34.16
N LYS A 121 -6.19 -30.67 -33.93
CA LYS A 121 -6.45 -31.91 -34.67
C LYS A 121 -6.71 -31.62 -36.15
N GLU A 122 -7.53 -30.62 -36.47
CA GLU A 122 -7.79 -30.20 -37.85
C GLU A 122 -6.53 -29.69 -38.53
N LYS A 123 -5.74 -28.86 -37.84
CA LYS A 123 -4.47 -28.35 -38.35
C LYS A 123 -3.49 -29.48 -38.69
N MET A 124 -3.35 -30.48 -37.80
CA MET A 124 -2.50 -31.64 -38.03
C MET A 124 -3.00 -32.47 -39.22
N ALA A 125 -4.31 -32.67 -39.35
CA ALA A 125 -4.89 -33.38 -40.48
C ALA A 125 -4.67 -32.66 -41.81
N LEU A 126 -4.70 -31.31 -41.81
CA LEU A 126 -4.40 -30.50 -42.99
C LEU A 126 -2.92 -30.61 -43.38
N GLU A 127 -2.02 -30.52 -42.40
CA GLU A 127 -0.58 -30.63 -42.59
C GLU A 127 -0.20 -32.01 -43.14
N MET A 128 -0.77 -33.09 -42.59
CA MET A 128 -0.56 -34.44 -43.13
C MET A 128 -1.04 -34.57 -44.58
N LYS A 129 -2.21 -34.00 -44.93
CA LYS A 129 -2.71 -34.03 -46.30
C LYS A 129 -1.78 -33.27 -47.25
N GLN A 130 -1.27 -32.13 -46.83
CA GLN A 130 -0.36 -31.31 -47.63
C GLN A 130 0.98 -32.03 -47.86
N GLN A 131 1.54 -32.66 -46.83
CA GLN A 131 2.73 -33.51 -46.96
C GLN A 131 2.53 -34.69 -47.93
N PHE A 132 1.34 -35.32 -47.91
CA PHE A 132 1.02 -36.41 -48.84
C PHE A 132 0.87 -35.96 -50.30
N GLU A 133 0.44 -34.72 -50.54
CA GLU A 133 0.35 -34.14 -51.89
C GLU A 133 1.72 -33.72 -52.42
N ASP A 134 2.56 -33.15 -51.55
CA ASP A 134 3.93 -32.74 -51.87
C ASP A 134 4.86 -33.94 -52.18
N GLU A 135 4.61 -35.11 -51.58
CA GLU A 135 5.35 -36.37 -51.87
C GLU A 135 4.89 -37.08 -53.16
N LYS A 136 3.75 -36.66 -53.76
CA LYS A 136 3.19 -37.26 -54.99
C LYS A 136 3.46 -36.46 -56.26
N GLY A 137 3.98 -35.24 -56.16
CA GLY A 137 4.41 -34.39 -57.28
C GLY A 137 5.87 -34.60 -57.65
#